data_AF-A0AAW1DE44-F1
#
_entry.id   AF-A0AAW1DE44-F1
#
_cell.length_a   1.000
_cell.length_b   1.000
_cell.length_c   1.000
_cell.angle_alpha   90.00
_cell.angle_beta   90.00
_cell.angle_gamma   90.00
#
_symmetry.space_group_name_H-M   'P 1'
#
loop_
_entity.id
_entity.type
_entity.pdbx_description
1 polymer ?
#
loop_
_entity_poly.entity_id
_entity_poly.type
_entity_poly.pdbx_seq_one_letter_code
_entity_poly.pdbx_strand_id
1 'polypeptide(L)'
;MKRNLNIDNDGHSSNSKKLQTNSLLQPVVTGRSEIWGERKAVSPPLAMSSLPSDCGRLHTYDSFDSVYKSTSGNTHSNSRGVISDECPSVSELTPSPCDSSTLADLEGALRERDSELQYLRQTMEHNERVIFRVYEEKERAWERETRRLKALHETRLRSSAQRAHRLEQMLMMHTYQLQQDKKRLREEVERAEEENATLRREVELLRNRLEETEWSLCQKSGELALVKSKLKETQNDHSTKVQEIVTMKSEIRELNSKLRNRDEDIEKISSQLEDTRLQLDKLRLVTDETETNFDKQKNSEPVINNNDDEIEDMLSKRELSGDHKMNIEAERLRNELARERAAWQMERAKWADEKGRVLIYQKRLQLNYVNMYNRNRELEEEIEALRGNRSSTSTAAPIPLERVNKENNNRAIISNGIQL
;
A
#
# COMPACT_ATOMS: atom_id res chain seq x y z
N MET A 1 -68.01 -25.16 14.62
CA MET A 1 -67.45 -24.21 15.60
C MET A 1 -65.98 -23.98 15.27
N LYS A 2 -65.59 -22.70 15.21
CA LYS A 2 -64.24 -22.11 15.17
C LYS A 2 -63.41 -22.30 13.88
N ARG A 3 -63.28 -21.14 13.21
CA ARG A 3 -62.36 -20.73 12.15
C ARG A 3 -60.91 -20.81 12.65
N ASN A 4 -59.95 -21.00 11.74
CA ASN A 4 -58.79 -20.12 11.69
C ASN A 4 -58.24 -20.02 10.27
N LEU A 5 -58.01 -18.77 9.89
CA LEU A 5 -57.58 -18.26 8.60
C LEU A 5 -56.04 -18.16 8.58
N ASN A 6 -55.46 -18.52 7.42
CA ASN A 6 -54.48 -17.77 6.63
C ASN A 6 -53.32 -17.05 7.34
N ILE A 7 -52.09 -17.26 6.84
CA ILE A 7 -51.23 -16.27 6.16
C ILE A 7 -49.84 -16.88 5.94
N ASP A 8 -49.47 -17.03 4.66
CA ASP A 8 -48.11 -17.33 4.21
C ASP A 8 -47.18 -16.16 4.50
N ASN A 9 -45.98 -16.47 5.00
CA ASN A 9 -44.96 -15.50 5.39
C ASN A 9 -43.72 -15.70 4.52
N ASP A 10 -43.55 -14.85 3.51
CA ASP A 10 -42.36 -14.75 2.67
C ASP A 10 -41.20 -14.13 3.46
N GLY A 11 -40.18 -14.94 3.74
CA GLY A 11 -38.95 -14.51 4.39
C GLY A 11 -37.98 -13.85 3.41
N HIS A 12 -37.89 -12.52 3.45
CA HIS A 12 -36.82 -11.76 2.80
C HIS A 12 -35.48 -11.90 3.55
N SER A 13 -34.50 -12.53 2.90
CA SER A 13 -33.10 -12.58 3.35
C SER A 13 -32.38 -11.29 2.96
N SER A 14 -32.03 -10.47 3.97
CA SER A 14 -31.25 -9.24 3.80
C SER A 14 -29.75 -9.56 3.80
N ASN A 15 -29.10 -9.36 2.66
CA ASN A 15 -27.66 -9.56 2.49
C ASN A 15 -26.94 -8.20 2.56
N SER A 16 -26.16 -7.99 3.63
CA SER A 16 -25.40 -6.77 3.92
C SER A 16 -24.12 -6.72 3.09
N LYS A 17 -24.05 -5.81 2.10
CA LYS A 17 -22.82 -5.49 1.37
C LYS A 17 -22.26 -4.15 1.85
N LYS A 18 -21.09 -4.20 2.50
CA LYS A 18 -20.27 -3.04 2.88
C LYS A 18 -19.68 -2.41 1.61
N LEU A 19 -20.02 -1.15 1.36
CA LEU A 19 -19.39 -0.30 0.36
C LEU A 19 -18.07 0.24 0.93
N GLN A 20 -16.95 -0.10 0.28
CA GLN A 20 -15.66 0.53 0.46
C GLN A 20 -15.58 1.76 -0.45
N THR A 21 -15.53 2.95 0.14
CA THR A 21 -15.21 4.20 -0.55
C THR A 21 -13.70 4.43 -0.47
N ASN A 22 -13.01 4.25 -1.60
CA ASN A 22 -11.62 4.71 -1.78
C ASN A 22 -11.67 6.02 -2.59
N SER A 23 -11.50 7.15 -1.90
CA SER A 23 -11.17 8.43 -2.54
C SER A 23 -9.75 8.83 -2.13
N LEU A 24 -8.78 8.59 -3.00
CA LEU A 24 -7.50 9.29 -2.97
C LEU A 24 -7.47 10.26 -4.14
N LEU A 25 -7.49 11.55 -3.81
CA LEU A 25 -7.16 12.64 -4.73
C LEU A 25 -5.64 12.65 -4.94
N GLN A 26 -5.21 12.58 -6.20
CA GLN A 26 -3.84 12.89 -6.61
C GLN A 26 -3.74 14.36 -7.03
N PRO A 27 -2.61 15.06 -6.76
CA PRO A 27 -2.32 16.33 -7.38
C PRO A 27 -1.69 16.14 -8.78
N VAL A 28 -2.12 17.00 -9.70
CA VAL A 28 -1.62 17.14 -11.07
C VAL A 28 -0.20 17.71 -11.05
N VAL A 29 0.75 17.03 -11.69
CA VAL A 29 2.01 17.63 -12.14
C VAL A 29 2.24 17.22 -13.59
N THR A 30 2.22 18.22 -14.46
CA THR A 30 2.51 18.15 -15.89
C THR A 30 4.03 18.12 -16.14
N GLY A 31 4.42 17.23 -17.06
CA GLY A 31 5.48 17.48 -18.04
C GLY A 31 6.95 17.27 -17.63
N ARG A 32 7.52 16.14 -18.05
CA ARG A 32 8.78 16.14 -18.81
C ARG A 32 9.00 14.81 -19.53
N SER A 33 9.12 14.92 -20.85
CA SER A 33 9.46 13.85 -21.79
C SER A 33 10.97 13.62 -21.73
N GLU A 34 11.43 12.38 -21.55
CA GLU A 34 12.80 11.96 -21.85
C GLU A 34 12.87 10.43 -22.04
N ILE A 35 12.81 10.06 -23.32
CA ILE A 35 13.44 8.95 -24.05
C ILE A 35 14.40 8.07 -23.23
N TRP A 36 14.04 6.80 -23.01
CA TRP A 36 15.01 5.70 -22.88
C TRP A 36 14.48 4.43 -23.55
N GLY A 37 15.30 3.92 -24.47
CA GLY A 37 14.97 2.85 -25.41
C GLY A 37 14.86 1.45 -24.81
N GLU A 38 14.17 0.63 -25.59
CA GLU A 38 14.01 -0.81 -25.43
C GLU A 38 15.36 -1.52 -25.17
N ARG A 39 15.40 -2.38 -24.14
CA ARG A 39 16.29 -3.54 -24.13
C ARG A 39 15.45 -4.79 -23.85
N LYS A 40 15.28 -5.60 -24.89
CA LYS A 40 14.81 -6.98 -24.79
C LYS A 40 15.86 -7.79 -24.01
N ALA A 41 15.50 -8.32 -22.85
CA ALA A 41 16.29 -9.34 -22.16
C ALA A 41 15.79 -10.72 -22.64
N VAL A 42 16.59 -11.37 -23.48
CA VAL A 42 16.44 -12.79 -23.85
C VAL A 42 17.23 -13.61 -22.83
N SER A 43 16.56 -14.51 -22.13
CA SER A 43 17.18 -15.52 -21.26
C SER A 43 17.98 -16.54 -22.10
N PRO A 44 19.15 -17.03 -21.66
CA PRO A 44 19.78 -18.18 -22.30
C PRO A 44 19.19 -19.51 -21.76
N PRO A 45 19.06 -20.55 -22.61
CA PRO A 45 18.55 -21.86 -22.20
C PRO A 45 19.65 -22.73 -21.57
N LEU A 46 19.26 -23.59 -20.62
CA LEU A 46 20.13 -24.66 -20.12
C LEU A 46 20.14 -25.81 -21.13
N ALA A 47 21.27 -25.97 -21.84
CA ALA A 47 21.54 -27.14 -22.67
C ALA A 47 22.53 -28.07 -21.96
N MET A 48 22.10 -29.32 -21.79
CA MET A 48 22.95 -30.48 -21.54
C MET A 48 23.74 -30.81 -22.82
N SER A 49 25.05 -31.00 -22.76
CA SER A 49 25.77 -32.08 -23.46
C SER A 49 27.30 -32.02 -23.30
N SER A 50 27.86 -33.21 -23.08
CA SER A 50 29.14 -33.79 -23.56
C SER A 50 30.49 -33.09 -23.37
N LEU A 51 31.41 -33.91 -22.82
CA LEU A 51 32.86 -33.79 -22.64
C LEU A 51 33.64 -33.41 -23.91
N PRO A 52 34.93 -33.05 -23.76
CA PRO A 52 35.95 -34.03 -24.13
C PRO A 52 37.12 -34.20 -23.14
N SER A 53 37.68 -35.41 -23.15
CA SER A 53 39.00 -35.80 -22.65
C SER A 53 40.12 -34.84 -23.09
N ASP A 54 41.03 -34.46 -22.20
CA ASP A 54 42.32 -35.17 -22.05
C ASP A 54 43.25 -34.57 -20.97
N CYS A 55 44.03 -35.49 -20.37
CA CYS A 55 45.33 -35.36 -19.71
C CYS A 55 45.57 -34.43 -18.51
N GLY A 56 45.98 -35.04 -17.38
CA GLY A 56 46.66 -34.29 -16.31
C GLY A 56 46.94 -35.00 -14.98
N ARG A 57 47.43 -36.24 -15.02
CA ARG A 57 48.15 -36.99 -13.95
C ARG A 57 48.63 -36.14 -12.75
N LEU A 58 48.08 -36.36 -11.56
CA LEU A 58 48.81 -36.11 -10.31
C LEU A 58 48.57 -37.22 -9.28
N HIS A 59 49.68 -37.65 -8.71
CA HIS A 59 49.93 -38.83 -7.91
C HIS A 59 49.12 -38.90 -6.61
N THR A 60 48.38 -39.99 -6.45
CA THR A 60 48.02 -40.54 -5.13
C THR A 60 49.18 -41.40 -4.63
N TYR A 61 49.89 -40.89 -3.63
CA TYR A 61 50.71 -41.64 -2.67
C TYR A 61 49.76 -41.90 -1.46
N ASP A 62 49.65 -43.06 -0.83
CA ASP A 62 50.69 -44.02 -0.54
C ASP A 62 50.12 -45.43 -0.34
N SER A 63 50.95 -46.40 -0.70
CA SER A 63 50.71 -47.83 -0.77
C SER A 63 51.42 -48.52 0.38
N PHE A 64 50.70 -49.25 1.24
CA PHE A 64 51.30 -50.20 2.17
C PHE A 64 50.75 -51.59 1.91
N ASP A 65 51.32 -52.27 0.91
CA ASP A 65 51.26 -53.73 0.84
C ASP A 65 52.43 -54.28 0.00
N SER A 66 53.58 -54.50 0.66
CA SER A 66 54.65 -55.38 0.17
C SER A 66 55.82 -55.48 1.15
N VAL A 67 55.77 -56.43 2.07
CA VAL A 67 56.97 -56.98 2.70
C VAL A 67 56.91 -58.51 2.64
N TYR A 68 57.05 -59.04 1.44
CA TYR A 68 57.52 -60.40 1.20
C TYR A 68 58.56 -60.36 0.08
N LYS A 69 59.83 -60.12 0.42
CA LYS A 69 60.92 -60.66 -0.39
C LYS A 69 62.23 -60.80 0.37
N SER A 70 62.73 -62.02 0.31
CA SER A 70 63.99 -62.55 0.80
C SER A 70 65.22 -61.76 0.35
N THR A 71 66.21 -61.65 1.23
CA THR A 71 67.61 -61.41 0.87
C THR A 71 68.47 -62.56 1.40
N SER A 72 68.87 -63.42 0.47
CA SER A 72 70.06 -64.26 0.54
C SER A 72 71.23 -63.51 -0.10
N GLY A 73 72.44 -63.66 0.45
CA GLY A 73 73.68 -63.54 -0.31
C GLY A 73 74.73 -62.55 0.17
N ASN A 74 75.83 -63.14 0.68
CA ASN A 74 77.23 -62.73 0.50
C ASN A 74 77.78 -61.45 1.13
N THR A 75 78.66 -61.67 2.12
CA THR A 75 79.97 -61.00 2.16
C THR A 75 81.07 -62.05 2.27
N HIS A 76 81.96 -62.09 1.26
CA HIS A 76 83.17 -62.91 1.20
C HIS A 76 84.31 -62.02 0.71
N SER A 77 85.37 -61.88 1.52
CA SER A 77 86.78 -61.64 1.15
C SER A 77 87.53 -61.32 2.46
N ASN A 78 88.20 -62.24 3.17
CA ASN A 78 89.34 -63.09 2.83
C ASN A 78 90.67 -62.31 2.67
N SER A 79 91.54 -62.40 3.67
CA SER A 79 93.00 -62.22 3.53
C SER A 79 93.75 -63.22 4.42
N ARG A 80 94.56 -64.04 3.74
CA ARG A 80 95.39 -65.17 4.19
C ARG A 80 96.63 -64.76 5.02
N GLY A 81 97.11 -65.72 5.81
CA GLY A 81 98.54 -65.94 6.16
C GLY A 81 98.67 -66.73 7.48
N VAL A 82 98.80 -68.08 7.54
CA VAL A 82 99.99 -68.93 7.25
C VAL A 82 101.14 -68.59 8.23
N ILE A 83 101.75 -69.43 9.08
CA ILE A 83 101.85 -70.88 9.40
C ILE A 83 102.46 -70.97 10.83
N SER A 84 102.24 -72.09 11.52
CA SER A 84 103.17 -72.84 12.43
C SER A 84 102.32 -73.44 13.55
N ASP A 85 101.84 -74.67 13.44
CA ASP A 85 102.61 -75.92 13.53
C ASP A 85 103.55 -75.92 14.74
N GLU A 86 102.97 -76.20 15.91
CA GLU A 86 103.59 -76.97 16.99
C GLU A 86 102.50 -77.28 18.03
N CYS A 87 101.94 -78.48 17.94
CA CYS A 87 101.39 -79.15 19.11
C CYS A 87 102.56 -79.68 19.94
N PRO A 88 102.63 -79.32 21.23
CA PRO A 88 103.05 -80.28 22.24
C PRO A 88 101.87 -80.60 23.14
N SER A 89 101.51 -81.88 23.11
CA SER A 89 100.95 -82.62 24.23
C SER A 89 101.52 -82.12 25.57
N VAL A 90 100.66 -81.53 26.40
CA VAL A 90 100.85 -81.38 27.85
C VAL A 90 99.55 -81.73 28.56
N SER A 91 99.16 -82.99 28.45
CA SER A 91 98.63 -83.68 29.64
C SER A 91 99.62 -83.46 30.77
N GLU A 92 99.12 -82.99 31.91
CA GLU A 92 99.83 -82.78 33.18
C GLU A 92 100.89 -81.67 33.19
N LEU A 93 100.47 -80.46 33.57
CA LEU A 93 101.09 -79.78 34.72
C LEU A 93 99.99 -79.02 35.49
N THR A 94 99.55 -79.67 36.57
CA THR A 94 98.85 -79.11 37.74
C THR A 94 97.43 -78.56 37.56
N PRO A 95 96.38 -79.28 38.04
CA PRO A 95 95.27 -78.57 38.67
C PRO A 95 95.83 -77.92 39.94
N SER A 96 96.18 -76.63 39.89
CA SER A 96 96.14 -75.86 41.13
C SER A 96 94.74 -76.00 41.69
N PRO A 97 94.56 -76.20 43.01
CA PRO A 97 93.23 -76.21 43.59
C PRO A 97 92.62 -74.84 43.32
N CYS A 98 91.73 -74.72 42.32
CA CYS A 98 90.69 -73.73 42.43
C CYS A 98 89.94 -74.15 43.68
N ASP A 99 90.01 -73.34 44.74
CA ASP A 99 89.20 -73.56 45.93
C ASP A 99 87.78 -73.87 45.45
N SER A 100 87.27 -75.07 45.75
CA SER A 100 85.97 -75.55 45.27
C SER A 100 84.84 -74.53 45.50
N SER A 101 85.02 -73.67 46.51
CA SER A 101 84.21 -72.47 46.78
C SER A 101 84.15 -71.49 45.61
N THR A 102 85.30 -71.09 45.04
CA THR A 102 85.37 -70.08 43.96
C THR A 102 84.69 -70.55 42.68
N LEU A 103 84.80 -71.84 42.36
CA LEU A 103 84.09 -72.45 41.23
C LEU A 103 82.57 -72.48 41.50
N ALA A 104 82.15 -72.87 42.70
CA ALA A 104 80.75 -72.87 43.10
C ALA A 104 80.13 -71.45 43.09
N ASP A 105 80.89 -70.43 43.46
CA ASP A 105 80.46 -69.02 43.42
C ASP A 105 80.27 -68.54 41.96
N LEU A 106 81.17 -68.92 41.04
CA LEU A 106 81.03 -68.62 39.61
C LEU A 106 79.85 -69.38 38.97
N GLU A 107 79.64 -70.64 39.34
CA GLU A 107 78.46 -71.42 38.92
C GLU A 107 77.16 -70.84 39.46
N GLY A 108 77.16 -70.36 40.71
CA GLY A 108 76.05 -69.65 41.33
C GLY A 108 75.73 -68.33 40.62
N ALA A 109 76.76 -67.53 40.31
CA ALA A 109 76.62 -66.29 39.56
C ALA A 109 76.08 -66.54 38.13
N LEU A 110 76.53 -67.60 37.46
CA LEU A 110 76.00 -67.97 36.15
C LEU A 110 74.50 -68.31 36.23
N ARG A 111 74.07 -69.09 37.24
CA ARG A 111 72.65 -69.40 37.46
C ARG A 111 71.81 -68.17 37.77
N GLU A 112 72.32 -67.23 38.55
CA GLU A 112 71.63 -65.95 38.82
C GLU A 112 71.44 -65.17 37.52
N ARG A 113 72.49 -65.08 36.67
CA ARG A 113 72.41 -64.43 35.36
C ARG A 113 71.46 -65.14 34.41
N ASP A 114 71.43 -66.47 34.41
CA ASP A 114 70.46 -67.25 33.63
C ASP A 114 69.02 -66.97 34.08
N SER A 115 68.80 -66.85 35.39
CA SER A 115 67.48 -66.51 35.95
C SER A 115 67.06 -65.06 35.61
N GLU A 116 68.01 -64.12 35.62
CA GLU A 116 67.78 -62.73 35.21
C GLU A 116 67.46 -62.65 33.71
N LEU A 117 68.21 -63.37 32.86
CA LEU A 117 67.94 -63.48 31.44
C LEU A 117 66.56 -64.08 31.17
N GLN A 118 66.17 -65.12 31.91
CA GLN A 118 64.85 -65.73 31.80
C GLN A 118 63.75 -64.74 32.21
N TYR A 119 63.94 -64.00 33.30
CA TYR A 119 63.02 -62.95 33.74
C TYR A 119 62.87 -61.84 32.69
N LEU A 120 63.98 -61.33 32.13
CA LEU A 120 63.95 -60.30 31.09
C LEU A 120 63.21 -60.78 29.84
N ARG A 121 63.41 -62.04 29.42
CA ARG A 121 62.67 -62.63 28.30
C ARG A 121 61.16 -62.66 28.57
N GLN A 122 60.76 -63.08 29.77
CA GLN A 122 59.34 -63.10 30.15
C GLN A 122 58.72 -61.70 30.20
N THR A 123 59.45 -60.73 30.75
CA THR A 123 59.00 -59.33 30.80
C THR A 123 58.89 -58.73 29.40
N MET A 124 59.85 -59.01 28.51
CA MET A 124 59.77 -58.57 27.11
C MET A 124 58.55 -59.17 26.40
N GLU A 125 58.31 -60.48 26.54
CA GLU A 125 57.14 -61.13 25.96
C GLU A 125 55.83 -60.58 26.54
N HIS A 126 55.80 -60.28 27.85
CA HIS A 126 54.67 -59.62 28.49
C HIS A 126 54.44 -58.21 27.93
N ASN A 127 55.50 -57.40 27.82
CA ASN A 127 55.44 -56.05 27.28
C ASN A 127 54.97 -56.04 25.83
N GLU A 128 55.46 -56.96 24.99
CA GLU A 128 55.00 -57.13 23.60
C GLU A 128 53.48 -57.39 23.55
N ARG A 129 52.97 -58.32 24.37
CA ARG A 129 51.52 -58.59 24.45
C ARG A 129 50.72 -57.34 24.87
N VAL A 130 51.22 -56.57 25.82
CA VAL A 130 50.57 -55.31 26.25
C VAL A 130 50.58 -54.29 25.13
N ILE A 131 51.71 -54.14 24.42
CA ILE A 131 51.83 -53.24 23.27
C ILE A 131 50.81 -53.60 22.20
N PHE A 132 50.75 -54.87 21.78
CA PHE A 132 49.77 -55.33 20.78
C PHE A 132 48.33 -55.04 21.23
N ARG A 133 47.98 -55.34 22.49
CA ARG A 133 46.64 -55.07 23.01
C ARG A 133 46.27 -53.59 22.93
N VAL A 134 47.17 -52.70 23.36
CA VAL A 134 46.91 -51.24 23.32
C VAL A 134 46.73 -50.74 21.89
N TYR A 135 47.53 -51.23 20.93
CA TYR A 135 47.36 -50.85 19.52
C TYR A 135 46.04 -51.36 18.94
N GLU A 136 45.68 -52.60 19.22
CA GLU A 136 44.43 -53.21 18.76
C GLU A 136 43.21 -52.51 19.39
N GLU A 137 43.28 -52.13 20.67
CA GLU A 137 42.25 -51.34 21.34
C GLU A 137 42.12 -49.93 20.75
N LYS A 138 43.25 -49.28 20.43
CA LYS A 138 43.27 -47.99 19.73
C LYS A 138 42.64 -48.11 18.36
N GLU A 139 43.03 -49.09 17.55
CA GLU A 139 42.45 -49.34 16.23
C GLU A 139 40.93 -49.49 16.31
N ARG A 140 40.44 -50.37 17.20
CA ARG A 140 38.99 -50.52 17.45
C ARG A 140 38.33 -49.22 17.90
N ALA A 141 39.01 -48.37 18.67
CA ALA A 141 38.50 -47.07 19.08
C ALA A 141 38.38 -46.10 17.91
N TRP A 142 39.41 -46.02 17.05
CA TRP A 142 39.41 -45.21 15.84
C TRP A 142 38.33 -45.65 14.86
N GLU A 143 38.13 -46.95 14.67
CA GLU A 143 37.06 -47.47 13.83
C GLU A 143 35.67 -47.13 14.37
N ARG A 144 35.45 -47.28 15.69
CA ARG A 144 34.18 -46.92 16.34
C ARG A 144 33.89 -45.45 16.15
N GLU A 145 34.88 -44.58 16.37
CA GLU A 145 34.72 -43.14 16.20
C GLU A 145 34.46 -42.77 14.74
N THR A 146 35.16 -43.40 13.81
CA THR A 146 34.94 -43.20 12.37
C THR A 146 33.52 -43.62 11.97
N ARG A 147 33.05 -44.78 12.42
CA ARG A 147 31.67 -45.25 12.18
C ARG A 147 30.64 -44.30 12.78
N ARG A 148 30.88 -43.81 14.00
CA ARG A 148 30.02 -42.85 14.70
C ARG A 148 29.92 -41.52 13.93
N LEU A 149 31.06 -40.97 13.49
CA LEU A 149 31.11 -39.72 12.72
C LEU A 149 30.41 -39.88 11.36
N LYS A 150 30.65 -40.97 10.65
CA LYS A 150 29.95 -41.27 9.38
C LYS A 150 28.44 -41.31 9.58
N ALA A 151 27.94 -42.05 10.56
CA ALA A 151 26.51 -42.15 10.85
C ALA A 151 25.89 -40.78 11.24
N LEU A 152 26.62 -39.97 12.02
CA LEU A 152 26.19 -38.63 12.40
C LEU A 152 26.05 -37.71 11.18
N HIS A 153 27.07 -37.67 10.31
CA HIS A 153 27.05 -36.85 9.10
C HIS A 153 25.95 -37.29 8.14
N GLU A 154 25.76 -38.58 7.98
CA GLU A 154 24.72 -39.14 7.12
C GLU A 154 23.32 -38.79 7.63
N THR A 155 23.07 -38.92 8.93
CA THR A 155 21.80 -38.52 9.56
C THR A 155 21.56 -37.01 9.44
N ARG A 156 22.59 -36.20 9.65
CA ARG A 156 22.51 -34.74 9.50
C ARG A 156 22.21 -34.35 8.05
N LEU A 157 22.83 -35.01 7.07
CA LEU A 157 22.60 -34.74 5.66
C LEU A 157 21.17 -35.13 5.25
N ARG A 158 20.69 -36.32 5.62
CA ARG A 158 19.32 -36.78 5.34
C ARG A 158 18.27 -35.84 5.94
N SER A 159 18.42 -35.48 7.22
CA SER A 159 17.47 -34.57 7.89
C SER A 159 17.49 -33.16 7.30
N SER A 160 18.66 -32.66 6.86
CA SER A 160 18.77 -31.40 6.14
C SER A 160 18.09 -31.47 4.77
N ALA A 161 18.33 -32.52 3.99
CA ALA A 161 17.71 -32.71 2.67
C ALA A 161 16.18 -32.82 2.76
N GLN A 162 15.67 -33.56 3.75
CA GLN A 162 14.21 -33.67 3.96
C GLN A 162 13.58 -32.33 4.36
N ARG A 163 14.26 -31.53 5.20
CA ARG A 163 13.79 -30.17 5.53
C ARG A 163 13.80 -29.25 4.31
N ALA A 164 14.87 -29.27 3.51
CA ALA A 164 14.94 -28.51 2.26
C ALA A 164 13.79 -28.87 1.32
N HIS A 165 13.54 -30.16 1.13
CA HIS A 165 12.45 -30.64 0.27
C HIS A 165 11.06 -30.17 0.73
N ARG A 166 10.77 -30.22 2.04
CA ARG A 166 9.50 -29.69 2.58
C ARG A 166 9.35 -28.19 2.35
N LEU A 167 10.44 -27.43 2.49
CA LEU A 167 10.44 -25.99 2.22
C LEU A 167 10.22 -25.72 0.73
N GLU A 168 10.86 -26.47 -0.17
CA GLU A 168 10.63 -26.38 -1.62
C GLU A 168 9.17 -26.64 -1.98
N GLN A 169 8.57 -27.71 -1.44
CA GLN A 169 7.14 -28.01 -1.65
C GLN A 169 6.24 -26.88 -1.17
N MET A 170 6.51 -26.33 0.03
CA MET A 170 5.75 -25.21 0.59
C MET A 170 5.90 -23.95 -0.28
N LEU A 171 7.12 -23.63 -0.71
CA LEU A 171 7.39 -22.49 -1.60
C LEU A 171 6.72 -22.64 -2.96
N MET A 172 6.69 -23.85 -3.51
CA MET A 172 5.98 -24.15 -4.75
C MET A 172 4.48 -23.89 -4.60
N MET A 173 3.86 -24.36 -3.51
CA MET A 173 2.46 -24.09 -3.20
C MET A 173 2.17 -22.59 -3.01
N HIS A 174 3.02 -21.86 -2.26
CA HIS A 174 2.86 -20.42 -2.09
C HIS A 174 3.05 -19.66 -3.41
N THR A 175 3.99 -20.07 -4.24
CA THR A 175 4.22 -19.45 -5.56
C THR A 175 3.00 -19.63 -6.46
N TYR A 176 2.42 -20.84 -6.48
CA TYR A 176 1.19 -21.10 -7.21
C TYR A 176 0.02 -20.26 -6.70
N GLN A 177 -0.18 -20.19 -5.38
CA GLN A 177 -1.22 -19.37 -4.77
C GLN A 177 -1.07 -17.89 -5.15
N LEU A 178 0.14 -17.33 -5.04
CA LEU A 178 0.41 -15.94 -5.43
C LEU A 178 0.19 -15.70 -6.93
N GLN A 179 0.51 -16.66 -7.79
CA GLN A 179 0.24 -16.57 -9.22
C GLN A 179 -1.27 -16.55 -9.50
N GLN A 180 -2.05 -17.37 -8.79
CA GLN A 180 -3.51 -17.38 -8.88
C GLN A 180 -4.13 -16.08 -8.38
N ASP A 181 -3.69 -15.58 -7.22
CA ASP A 181 -4.17 -14.31 -6.67
C ASP A 181 -3.80 -13.14 -7.59
N LYS A 182 -2.58 -13.14 -8.16
CA LYS A 182 -2.17 -12.15 -9.18
C LYS A 182 -3.03 -12.21 -10.43
N LYS A 183 -3.51 -13.39 -10.83
CA LYS A 183 -4.44 -13.52 -11.98
C LYS A 183 -5.82 -12.97 -11.62
N ARG A 184 -6.38 -13.37 -10.47
CA ARG A 184 -7.67 -12.88 -9.98
C ARG A 184 -7.69 -11.35 -9.84
N LEU A 185 -6.67 -10.77 -9.20
CA LEU A 185 -6.57 -9.33 -9.03
C LEU A 185 -6.43 -8.59 -10.37
N ARG A 186 -5.75 -9.18 -11.36
CA ARG A 186 -5.69 -8.59 -12.70
C ARG A 186 -7.06 -8.53 -13.37
N GLU A 187 -7.83 -9.61 -13.29
CA GLU A 187 -9.21 -9.67 -13.80
C GLU A 187 -10.15 -8.70 -13.05
N GLU A 188 -9.93 -8.50 -11.75
CA GLU A 188 -10.68 -7.50 -10.96
C GLU A 188 -10.34 -6.06 -11.36
N VAL A 189 -9.06 -5.77 -11.62
CA VAL A 189 -8.64 -4.45 -12.10
C VAL A 189 -9.20 -4.18 -13.50
N GLU A 190 -9.10 -5.14 -14.42
CA GLU A 190 -9.63 -5.01 -15.79
C GLU A 190 -11.14 -4.73 -15.77
N ARG A 191 -11.91 -5.47 -14.97
CA ARG A 191 -13.35 -5.23 -14.81
C ARG A 191 -13.66 -3.84 -14.25
N ALA A 192 -12.91 -3.40 -13.24
CA ALA A 192 -13.08 -2.07 -12.67
C ALA A 192 -12.69 -0.95 -13.67
N GLU A 193 -11.69 -1.17 -14.51
CA GLU A 193 -11.30 -0.26 -15.59
C GLU A 193 -12.39 -0.14 -16.66
N GLU A 194 -13.01 -1.26 -17.05
CA GLU A 194 -14.15 -1.28 -17.96
C GLU A 194 -15.35 -0.50 -17.40
N GLU A 195 -15.72 -0.74 -16.13
CA GLU A 195 -16.78 0.00 -15.43
C GLU A 195 -16.45 1.50 -15.30
N ASN A 196 -15.18 1.86 -15.04
CA ASN A 196 -14.78 3.26 -14.98
C ASN A 196 -14.87 3.92 -16.37
N ALA A 197 -14.52 3.19 -17.43
CA ALA A 197 -14.65 3.66 -18.80
C ALA A 197 -16.11 3.84 -19.22
N THR A 198 -17.04 2.98 -18.77
CA THR A 198 -18.47 3.18 -19.02
C THR A 198 -19.01 4.41 -18.28
N LEU A 199 -18.70 4.54 -17.00
CA LEU A 199 -19.11 5.70 -16.20
C LEU A 199 -18.56 7.01 -16.77
N ARG A 200 -17.31 7.04 -17.25
CA ARG A 200 -16.74 8.22 -17.91
C ARG A 200 -17.50 8.61 -19.17
N ARG A 201 -17.90 7.63 -19.99
CA ARG A 201 -18.73 7.86 -21.19
C ARG A 201 -20.12 8.38 -20.82
N GLU A 202 -20.73 7.85 -19.76
CA GLU A 202 -22.02 8.33 -19.26
C GLU A 202 -21.95 9.77 -18.74
N VAL A 203 -20.92 10.10 -17.96
CA VAL A 203 -20.67 11.47 -17.48
C VAL A 203 -20.51 12.44 -18.66
N GLU A 204 -19.78 12.04 -19.70
CA GLU A 204 -19.61 12.87 -20.90
C GLU A 204 -20.93 13.09 -21.64
N LEU A 205 -21.74 12.04 -21.80
CA LEU A 205 -23.07 12.14 -22.40
C LEU A 205 -23.99 13.06 -21.60
N LEU A 206 -23.98 12.95 -20.27
CA LEU A 206 -24.78 13.81 -19.40
C LEU A 206 -24.31 15.27 -19.44
N ARG A 207 -23.00 15.53 -19.55
CA ARG A 207 -22.46 16.88 -19.74
C ARG A 207 -22.93 17.49 -21.05
N ASN A 208 -22.84 16.76 -22.16
CA ASN A 208 -23.32 17.24 -23.46
C ASN A 208 -24.82 17.56 -23.42
N ARG A 209 -25.63 16.69 -22.79
CA ARG A 209 -27.07 16.94 -22.61
C ARG A 209 -27.33 18.15 -21.73
N LEU A 210 -26.54 18.36 -20.67
CA LEU A 210 -26.65 19.54 -19.83
C LEU A 210 -26.37 20.80 -20.64
N GLU A 211 -25.26 20.84 -21.39
CA GLU A 211 -24.90 21.96 -22.26
C GLU A 211 -25.99 22.28 -23.31
N GLU A 212 -26.57 21.25 -23.94
CA GLU A 212 -27.70 21.41 -24.86
C GLU A 212 -28.93 22.05 -24.17
N THR A 213 -29.27 21.60 -22.95
CA THR A 213 -30.39 22.18 -22.20
C THR A 213 -30.13 23.60 -21.73
N GLU A 214 -28.90 23.91 -21.32
CA GLU A 214 -28.49 25.26 -20.93
C GLU A 214 -28.58 26.22 -22.12
N TRP A 215 -28.10 25.80 -23.29
CA TRP A 215 -28.19 26.58 -24.53
C TRP A 215 -29.65 26.82 -24.94
N SER A 216 -30.48 25.78 -24.91
CA SER A 216 -31.93 25.88 -25.20
C SER A 216 -32.65 26.82 -24.22
N LEU A 217 -32.32 26.77 -22.93
CA LEU A 217 -32.88 27.66 -21.92
C LEU A 217 -32.51 29.13 -22.18
N CYS A 218 -31.25 29.40 -22.55
CA CYS A 218 -30.82 30.75 -22.94
C CYS A 218 -31.60 31.26 -24.16
N GLN A 219 -31.77 30.43 -25.18
CA GLN A 219 -32.58 30.78 -26.35
C GLN A 219 -34.03 31.11 -25.96
N LYS A 220 -34.69 30.23 -25.20
CA LYS A 220 -36.08 30.43 -24.76
C LYS A 220 -36.26 31.64 -23.86
N SER A 221 -35.28 31.93 -23.02
CA SER A 221 -35.26 33.14 -22.19
C SER A 221 -35.18 34.40 -23.06
N GLY A 222 -34.41 34.37 -24.15
CA GLY A 222 -34.35 35.43 -25.16
C GLY A 222 -35.68 35.62 -25.90
N GLU A 223 -36.30 34.53 -26.37
CA GLU A 223 -37.62 34.55 -27.01
C GLU A 223 -38.70 35.13 -26.05
N LEU A 224 -38.70 34.71 -24.79
CA LEU A 224 -39.62 35.20 -23.76
C LEU A 224 -39.43 36.70 -23.49
N ALA A 225 -38.18 37.19 -23.45
CA ALA A 225 -37.90 38.60 -23.27
C ALA A 225 -38.44 39.44 -24.45
N LEU A 226 -38.28 38.94 -25.68
CA LEU A 226 -38.83 39.59 -26.87
C LEU A 226 -40.36 39.64 -26.83
N VAL A 227 -41.02 38.54 -26.47
CA VAL A 227 -42.49 38.49 -26.33
C VAL A 227 -42.98 39.43 -25.22
N LYS A 228 -42.29 39.47 -24.07
CA LYS A 228 -42.60 40.42 -22.99
C LYS A 228 -42.47 41.87 -23.45
N SER A 229 -41.45 42.21 -24.23
CA SER A 229 -41.27 43.55 -24.79
C SER A 229 -42.42 43.94 -25.74
N LYS A 230 -42.77 43.05 -26.67
CA LYS A 230 -43.90 43.25 -27.59
C LYS A 230 -45.22 43.42 -26.86
N LEU A 231 -45.47 42.60 -25.82
CA LEU A 231 -46.68 42.72 -25.01
C LEU A 231 -46.75 44.10 -24.32
N LYS A 232 -45.64 44.56 -23.73
CA LYS A 232 -45.56 45.88 -23.09
C LYS A 232 -45.81 47.02 -24.08
N GLU A 233 -45.27 46.93 -25.30
CA GLU A 233 -45.51 47.89 -26.38
C GLU A 233 -47.00 47.93 -26.76
N THR A 234 -47.62 46.77 -27.02
CA THR A 234 -49.07 46.71 -27.33
C THR A 234 -49.96 47.19 -26.19
N GLN A 235 -49.55 46.96 -24.94
CA GLN A 235 -50.26 47.47 -23.76
C GLN A 235 -50.16 49.01 -23.66
N ASN A 236 -48.99 49.57 -23.94
CA ASN A 236 -48.81 51.02 -24.00
C ASN A 236 -49.64 51.64 -25.13
N ASP A 237 -49.66 51.03 -26.32
CA ASP A 237 -50.48 51.46 -27.45
C ASP A 237 -51.98 51.39 -27.12
N HIS A 238 -52.43 50.33 -26.44
CA HIS A 238 -53.81 50.27 -25.96
C HIS A 238 -54.10 51.40 -24.97
N SER A 239 -53.19 51.68 -24.03
CA SER A 239 -53.35 52.77 -23.05
C SER A 239 -53.46 54.14 -23.71
N THR A 240 -52.61 54.43 -24.71
CA THR A 240 -52.69 55.69 -25.47
C THR A 240 -53.99 55.79 -26.26
N LYS A 241 -54.45 54.71 -26.89
CA LYS A 241 -55.76 54.66 -27.58
C LYS A 241 -56.94 54.87 -26.65
N VAL A 242 -56.90 54.33 -25.43
CA VAL A 242 -57.92 54.60 -24.40
C VAL A 242 -57.93 56.09 -24.03
N GLN A 243 -56.75 56.70 -23.86
CA GLN A 243 -56.65 58.12 -23.57
C GLN A 243 -57.22 58.98 -24.71
N GLU A 244 -56.91 58.64 -25.98
CA GLU A 244 -57.48 59.30 -27.17
C GLU A 244 -59.02 59.20 -27.18
N ILE A 245 -59.58 58.03 -26.89
CA ILE A 245 -61.04 57.83 -26.80
C ILE A 245 -61.65 58.72 -25.72
N VAL A 246 -61.00 58.84 -24.56
CA VAL A 246 -61.48 59.70 -23.46
C VAL A 246 -61.45 61.17 -23.88
N THR A 247 -60.39 61.63 -24.53
CA THR A 247 -60.29 63.01 -25.04
C THR A 247 -61.38 63.29 -26.07
N MET A 248 -61.59 62.41 -27.05
CA MET A 248 -62.67 62.55 -28.03
C MET A 248 -64.06 62.55 -27.38
N LYS A 249 -64.30 61.69 -26.38
CA LYS A 249 -65.55 61.70 -25.59
C LYS A 249 -65.75 63.01 -24.82
N SER A 250 -64.68 63.66 -24.37
CA SER A 250 -64.74 64.97 -23.75
C SER A 250 -65.13 66.05 -24.77
N GLU A 251 -64.50 66.05 -25.94
CA GLU A 251 -64.80 66.96 -27.05
C GLU A 251 -66.26 66.82 -27.52
N ILE A 252 -66.77 65.58 -27.64
CA ILE A 252 -68.18 65.32 -27.96
C ILE A 252 -69.10 65.93 -26.90
N ARG A 253 -68.79 65.77 -25.60
CA ARG A 253 -69.59 66.36 -24.51
C ARG A 253 -69.58 67.88 -24.57
N GLU A 254 -68.44 68.49 -24.86
CA GLU A 254 -68.29 69.95 -25.00
C GLU A 254 -69.08 70.49 -26.19
N LEU A 255 -68.96 69.86 -27.37
CA LEU A 255 -69.72 70.22 -28.57
C LEU A 255 -71.22 70.07 -28.34
N ASN A 256 -71.66 69.00 -27.69
CA ASN A 256 -73.07 68.83 -27.31
C ASN A 256 -73.54 69.92 -26.33
N SER A 257 -72.68 70.40 -25.42
CA SER A 257 -73.01 71.53 -24.55
C SER A 257 -73.10 72.84 -25.32
N LYS A 258 -72.19 73.08 -26.27
CA LYS A 258 -72.26 74.24 -27.17
C LYS A 258 -73.53 74.21 -28.02
N LEU A 259 -73.91 73.03 -28.51
CA LEU A 259 -75.16 72.82 -29.25
C LEU A 259 -76.38 73.15 -28.37
N ARG A 260 -76.46 72.60 -27.14
CA ARG A 260 -77.54 72.94 -26.19
C ARG A 260 -77.63 74.43 -25.90
N ASN A 261 -76.52 75.11 -25.66
CA ASN A 261 -76.53 76.56 -25.42
C ASN A 261 -77.04 77.33 -26.65
N ARG A 262 -76.69 76.89 -27.87
CA ARG A 262 -77.23 77.46 -29.10
C ARG A 262 -78.74 77.20 -29.22
N ASP A 263 -79.20 76.01 -28.86
CA ASP A 263 -80.64 75.67 -28.85
C ASP A 263 -81.40 76.54 -27.84
N GLU A 264 -80.85 76.75 -26.63
CA GLU A 264 -81.41 77.68 -25.63
C GLU A 264 -81.42 79.13 -26.12
N ASP A 265 -80.36 79.59 -26.80
CA ASP A 265 -80.30 80.92 -27.43
C ASP A 265 -81.39 81.05 -28.50
N ILE A 266 -81.58 80.02 -29.34
CA ILE A 266 -82.64 79.96 -30.36
C ILE A 266 -84.02 80.01 -29.70
N GLU A 267 -84.23 79.27 -28.61
CA GLU A 267 -85.50 79.26 -27.86
C GLU A 267 -85.79 80.63 -27.24
N LYS A 268 -84.80 81.29 -26.63
CA LYS A 268 -84.93 82.67 -26.12
C LYS A 268 -85.23 83.68 -27.23
N ILE A 269 -84.56 83.59 -28.37
CA ILE A 269 -84.83 84.48 -29.50
C ILE A 269 -86.24 84.22 -30.05
N SER A 270 -86.65 82.95 -30.13
CA SER A 270 -88.00 82.56 -30.55
C SER A 270 -89.07 83.05 -29.56
N SER A 271 -88.81 82.98 -28.25
CA SER A 271 -89.71 83.52 -27.24
C SER A 271 -89.78 85.04 -27.28
N GLN A 272 -88.64 85.73 -27.48
CA GLN A 272 -88.61 87.18 -27.69
C GLN A 272 -89.36 87.60 -28.96
N LEU A 273 -89.24 86.81 -30.04
CA LEU A 273 -90.00 87.01 -31.28
C LEU A 273 -91.50 86.84 -31.01
N GLU A 274 -91.90 85.83 -30.24
CA GLU A 274 -93.30 85.62 -29.87
C GLU A 274 -93.81 86.69 -28.90
N ASP A 275 -93.01 87.13 -27.93
CA ASP A 275 -93.35 88.23 -27.02
C ASP A 275 -93.50 89.55 -27.78
N THR A 276 -92.61 89.86 -28.72
CA THR A 276 -92.74 91.05 -29.58
C THR A 276 -93.95 90.96 -30.49
N ARG A 277 -94.28 89.76 -31.01
CA ARG A 277 -95.53 89.49 -31.73
C ARG A 277 -96.76 89.67 -30.82
N LEU A 278 -96.73 89.17 -29.59
CA LEU A 278 -97.79 89.34 -28.60
C LEU A 278 -97.91 90.79 -28.11
N GLN A 279 -96.83 91.55 -28.02
CA GLN A 279 -96.84 92.99 -27.77
C GLN A 279 -97.43 93.77 -28.95
N LEU A 280 -97.17 93.32 -30.18
CA LEU A 280 -97.83 93.82 -31.39
C LEU A 280 -99.34 93.55 -31.33
N ASP A 281 -99.74 92.34 -30.94
CA ASP A 281 -101.14 91.99 -30.72
C ASP A 281 -101.74 92.69 -29.48
N LYS A 282 -100.99 93.00 -28.42
CA LYS A 282 -101.43 93.83 -27.29
C LYS A 282 -101.59 95.29 -27.67
N LEU A 283 -100.73 95.87 -28.50
CA LEU A 283 -100.96 97.20 -29.08
C LEU A 283 -102.18 97.22 -30.02
N ARG A 284 -102.64 96.04 -30.46
CA ARG A 284 -103.91 95.82 -31.16
C ARG A 284 -105.08 95.54 -30.20
N LEU A 285 -104.81 95.23 -28.92
CA LEU A 285 -105.77 94.82 -27.89
C LEU A 285 -105.62 95.63 -26.57
N VAL A 286 -105.20 96.90 -26.62
CA VAL A 286 -105.37 97.89 -25.52
C VAL A 286 -106.75 98.57 -25.67
N THR A 287 -107.75 97.72 -25.84
CA THR A 287 -109.12 97.90 -25.36
C THR A 287 -109.34 96.77 -24.36
N ASP A 288 -109.69 97.17 -23.14
CA ASP A 288 -110.30 96.36 -22.07
C ASP A 288 -109.37 95.57 -21.11
N GLU A 289 -108.99 96.30 -20.06
CA GLU A 289 -109.28 96.05 -18.63
C GLU A 289 -108.85 94.77 -17.87
N THR A 290 -108.09 95.04 -16.80
CA THR A 290 -108.19 94.57 -15.39
C THR A 290 -107.72 93.17 -14.94
N GLU A 291 -106.71 93.22 -14.06
CA GLU A 291 -106.48 92.57 -12.76
C GLU A 291 -107.13 91.20 -12.38
N THR A 292 -106.33 90.27 -11.80
CA THR A 292 -106.36 89.81 -10.37
C THR A 292 -105.80 88.39 -10.13
N ASN A 293 -104.76 88.30 -9.27
CA ASN A 293 -104.52 87.47 -8.06
C ASN A 293 -104.83 85.93 -7.88
N PHE A 294 -104.00 85.30 -7.00
CA PHE A 294 -104.09 84.06 -6.16
C PHE A 294 -103.51 82.66 -6.59
N ASP A 295 -102.36 82.27 -6.01
CA ASP A 295 -102.13 81.31 -4.87
C ASP A 295 -102.15 79.74 -5.00
N LYS A 296 -101.24 79.09 -4.21
CA LYS A 296 -101.12 77.65 -3.73
C LYS A 296 -100.54 76.59 -4.71
N GLN A 297 -99.83 75.49 -4.36
CA GLN A 297 -99.50 74.77 -3.11
C GLN A 297 -98.50 73.58 -3.37
N LYS A 298 -97.85 73.09 -2.28
CA LYS A 298 -97.51 71.67 -1.91
C LYS A 298 -96.23 71.01 -2.47
N ASN A 299 -95.25 70.65 -1.61
CA ASN A 299 -95.06 69.40 -0.80
C ASN A 299 -94.63 68.20 -1.68
N SER A 300 -93.68 67.31 -1.36
CA SER A 300 -93.28 66.63 -0.11
C SER A 300 -91.98 65.83 -0.43
N GLU A 301 -90.95 65.79 0.44
CA GLU A 301 -90.47 64.63 1.25
C GLU A 301 -90.11 63.31 0.50
N PRO A 302 -89.29 62.37 1.03
CA PRO A 302 -88.50 62.36 2.27
C PRO A 302 -87.05 61.81 2.12
N VAL A 303 -86.33 61.79 3.25
CA VAL A 303 -85.04 61.11 3.51
C VAL A 303 -85.32 60.06 4.59
N ILE A 304 -85.03 58.77 4.33
CA ILE A 304 -85.10 57.68 5.32
C ILE A 304 -84.08 56.57 4.99
N ASN A 305 -83.13 56.39 5.94
CA ASN A 305 -82.68 55.16 6.60
C ASN A 305 -81.92 54.01 5.89
N ASN A 306 -80.75 53.74 6.49
CA ASN A 306 -80.39 52.53 7.28
C ASN A 306 -79.86 51.24 6.63
N ASN A 307 -78.89 50.69 7.40
CA ASN A 307 -78.58 49.28 7.68
C ASN A 307 -77.67 48.54 6.67
N ASP A 308 -76.48 48.12 7.12
CA ASP A 308 -76.12 46.76 7.62
C ASP A 308 -75.48 46.00 6.43
N ASP A 309 -74.46 45.14 6.48
CA ASP A 309 -73.84 44.33 7.52
C ASP A 309 -72.44 43.87 7.05
N GLU A 310 -71.73 43.21 7.97
CA GLU A 310 -70.41 42.56 7.98
C GLU A 310 -69.98 41.68 6.78
N ILE A 311 -68.66 41.41 6.74
CA ILE A 311 -67.90 40.17 6.37
C ILE A 311 -66.43 40.62 6.11
N GLU A 312 -65.34 40.03 6.60
CA GLU A 312 -65.06 38.93 7.51
C GLU A 312 -63.52 38.93 7.78
N ASP A 313 -63.19 38.29 8.89
CA ASP A 313 -61.93 37.79 9.43
C ASP A 313 -60.84 37.33 8.44
N MET A 314 -59.58 37.76 8.63
CA MET A 314 -58.39 36.94 8.36
C MET A 314 -57.07 37.59 8.83
N LEU A 315 -56.71 37.51 10.12
CA LEU A 315 -55.32 37.76 10.56
C LEU A 315 -54.93 36.84 11.73
N SER A 316 -54.66 35.56 11.44
CA SER A 316 -53.69 34.80 12.25
C SER A 316 -53.22 33.53 11.53
N LYS A 317 -52.14 33.68 10.76
CA LYS A 317 -51.18 32.61 10.46
C LYS A 317 -50.13 33.20 9.54
N ARG A 318 -48.86 33.21 9.98
CA ARG A 318 -47.66 32.84 9.20
C ARG A 318 -46.40 33.52 9.72
N GLU A 319 -45.93 33.11 10.90
CA GLU A 319 -44.56 33.37 11.32
C GLU A 319 -44.01 32.23 12.18
N LEU A 320 -43.91 31.01 11.64
CA LEU A 320 -43.14 29.93 12.30
C LEU A 320 -42.43 28.96 11.32
N SER A 321 -42.30 29.29 10.04
CA SER A 321 -41.65 28.41 9.04
C SER A 321 -40.24 28.84 8.64
N GLY A 322 -39.79 30.04 9.00
CA GLY A 322 -38.45 30.54 8.68
C GLY A 322 -37.37 29.96 9.62
N ASP A 323 -37.64 29.99 10.92
CA ASP A 323 -36.69 29.53 11.95
C ASP A 323 -36.47 28.03 11.92
N HIS A 324 -37.48 27.22 11.59
CA HIS A 324 -37.32 25.76 11.50
C HIS A 324 -36.41 25.36 10.32
N LYS A 325 -36.47 26.09 9.19
CA LYS A 325 -35.62 25.80 8.03
C LYS A 325 -34.16 26.22 8.27
N MET A 326 -33.96 27.34 8.94
CA MET A 326 -32.64 27.80 9.40
C MET A 326 -32.03 26.86 10.47
N ASN A 327 -32.85 26.35 11.39
CA ASN A 327 -32.39 25.44 12.44
C ASN A 327 -32.02 24.05 11.88
N ILE A 328 -32.78 23.53 10.92
CA ILE A 328 -32.46 22.27 10.22
C ILE A 328 -31.15 22.39 9.42
N GLU A 329 -30.92 23.51 8.74
CA GLU A 329 -29.67 23.72 8.01
C GLU A 329 -28.47 23.92 8.96
N ALA A 330 -28.66 24.64 10.08
CA ALA A 330 -27.64 24.77 11.11
C ALA A 330 -27.27 23.41 11.75
N GLU A 331 -28.25 22.54 11.97
CA GLU A 331 -28.04 21.19 12.48
C GLU A 331 -27.38 20.27 11.45
N ARG A 332 -27.74 20.41 10.17
CA ARG A 332 -27.07 19.72 9.04
C ARG A 332 -25.59 20.09 8.96
N LEU A 333 -25.26 21.38 9.02
CA LEU A 333 -23.87 21.88 9.00
C LEU A 333 -23.09 21.47 10.26
N ARG A 334 -23.72 21.43 11.44
CA ARG A 334 -23.11 20.90 12.67
C ARG A 334 -22.79 19.41 12.55
N ASN A 335 -23.70 18.62 11.97
CA ASN A 335 -23.50 17.20 11.73
C ASN A 335 -22.41 16.94 10.68
N GLU A 336 -22.29 17.79 9.66
CA GLU A 336 -21.21 17.75 8.68
C GLU A 336 -19.85 18.02 9.34
N LEU A 337 -19.75 19.10 10.11
CA LEU A 337 -18.54 19.45 10.85
C LEU A 337 -18.15 18.36 11.87
N ALA A 338 -19.13 17.72 12.51
CA ALA A 338 -18.89 16.60 13.42
C ALA A 338 -18.35 15.36 12.67
N ARG A 339 -18.91 15.06 11.48
CA ARG A 339 -18.42 13.98 10.60
C ARG A 339 -16.99 14.25 10.13
N GLU A 340 -16.68 15.47 9.71
CA GLU A 340 -15.32 15.86 9.30
C GLU A 340 -14.33 15.78 10.45
N ARG A 341 -14.71 16.25 11.65
CA ARG A 341 -13.88 16.11 12.86
C ARG A 341 -13.64 14.64 13.21
N ALA A 342 -14.64 13.79 13.11
CA ALA A 342 -14.49 12.35 13.35
C ALA A 342 -13.57 11.70 12.31
N ALA A 343 -13.71 12.04 11.03
CA ALA A 343 -12.84 11.56 9.96
C ALA A 343 -11.38 11.97 10.20
N TRP A 344 -11.14 13.23 10.58
CA TRP A 344 -9.82 13.73 10.97
C TRP A 344 -9.22 12.99 12.16
N GLN A 345 -10.02 12.68 13.19
CA GLN A 345 -9.55 11.90 14.34
C GLN A 345 -9.20 10.46 13.96
N MET A 346 -9.98 9.83 13.09
CA MET A 346 -9.67 8.50 12.56
C MET A 346 -8.38 8.50 11.75
N GLU A 347 -8.15 9.54 10.94
CA GLU A 347 -6.91 9.69 10.19
C GLU A 347 -5.71 9.88 11.13
N ARG A 348 -5.82 10.72 12.15
CA ARG A 348 -4.78 10.86 13.18
C ARG A 348 -4.46 9.55 13.89
N ALA A 349 -5.47 8.73 14.19
CA ALA A 349 -5.27 7.40 14.78
C ALA A 349 -4.50 6.47 13.83
N LYS A 350 -4.87 6.43 12.54
CA LYS A 350 -4.13 5.65 11.52
C LYS A 350 -2.68 6.09 11.40
N TRP A 351 -2.42 7.41 11.40
CA TRP A 351 -1.07 7.96 11.40
C TRP A 351 -0.28 7.58 12.65
N ALA A 352 -0.91 7.57 13.82
CA ALA A 352 -0.26 7.12 15.06
C ALA A 352 0.11 5.63 15.00
N ASP A 353 -0.77 4.77 14.48
CA ASP A 353 -0.51 3.34 14.31
C ASP A 353 0.61 3.08 13.29
N GLU A 354 0.60 3.77 12.15
CA GLU A 354 1.66 3.67 11.14
C GLU A 354 3.00 4.16 11.71
N LYS A 355 3.01 5.29 12.42
CA LYS A 355 4.20 5.80 13.12
C LYS A 355 4.73 4.76 14.12
N GLY A 356 3.84 4.11 14.88
CA GLY A 356 4.20 3.02 15.78
C GLY A 356 4.86 1.84 15.04
N ARG A 357 4.28 1.42 13.91
CA ARG A 357 4.83 0.34 13.06
C ARG A 357 6.20 0.71 12.50
N VAL A 358 6.36 1.94 12.00
CA VAL A 358 7.65 2.45 11.50
C VAL A 358 8.70 2.46 12.60
N LEU A 359 8.37 2.92 13.81
CA LEU A 359 9.30 2.93 14.95
C LEU A 359 9.73 1.51 15.35
N ILE A 360 8.81 0.55 15.38
CA ILE A 360 9.13 -0.85 15.68
C ILE A 360 10.04 -1.44 14.59
N TYR A 361 9.72 -1.18 13.32
CA TYR A 361 10.55 -1.62 12.20
C TYR A 361 11.96 -1.02 12.26
N GLN A 362 12.07 0.28 12.52
CA GLN A 362 13.36 0.96 12.67
C GLN A 362 14.18 0.39 13.83
N LYS A 363 13.57 0.15 15.00
CA LYS A 363 14.25 -0.51 16.13
C LYS A 363 14.74 -1.90 15.77
N ARG A 364 13.93 -2.69 15.06
CA ARG A 364 14.31 -4.03 14.60
C ARG A 364 15.46 -3.97 13.60
N LEU A 365 15.43 -3.00 12.69
CA LEU A 365 16.48 -2.78 11.72
C LEU A 365 17.79 -2.39 12.40
N GLN A 366 17.76 -1.44 13.35
CA GLN A 366 18.91 -1.05 14.16
C GLN A 366 19.52 -2.24 14.91
N LEU A 367 18.68 -3.05 15.55
CA LEU A 367 19.13 -4.27 16.23
C LEU A 367 19.79 -5.24 15.26
N ASN A 368 19.23 -5.42 14.05
CA ASN A 368 19.82 -6.27 13.04
C ASN A 368 21.19 -5.76 12.56
N TYR A 369 21.33 -4.45 12.34
CA TYR A 369 22.61 -3.84 11.99
C TYR A 369 23.68 -4.05 13.07
N VAL A 370 23.34 -3.84 14.34
CA VAL A 370 24.27 -4.05 15.46
C VAL A 370 24.69 -5.52 15.53
N ASN A 371 23.74 -6.46 15.39
CA ASN A 371 24.04 -7.89 15.39
C ASN A 371 24.95 -8.28 14.23
N MET A 372 24.69 -7.79 13.01
CA MET A 372 25.53 -8.03 11.85
C MET A 372 26.92 -7.44 12.01
N TYR A 373 27.03 -6.23 12.56
CA TYR A 373 28.31 -5.59 12.83
C TYR A 373 29.14 -6.38 13.85
N ASN A 374 28.54 -6.79 14.98
CA ASN A 374 29.21 -7.61 15.98
C ASN A 374 29.65 -8.95 15.38
N ARG A 375 28.80 -9.58 14.56
CA ARG A 375 29.14 -10.84 13.90
C ARG A 375 30.29 -10.68 12.90
N ASN A 376 30.30 -9.60 12.12
CA ASN A 376 31.40 -9.31 11.22
C ASN A 376 32.69 -9.04 11.99
N ARG A 377 32.64 -8.33 13.12
CA ARG A 377 33.81 -8.10 13.97
C ARG A 377 34.38 -9.39 14.53
N GLU A 378 33.53 -10.30 15.01
CA GLU A 378 33.96 -11.64 15.45
C GLU A 378 34.65 -12.42 14.32
N LEU A 379 34.08 -12.37 13.11
CA LEU A 379 34.68 -13.02 11.94
C LEU A 379 36.01 -12.39 11.54
N GLU A 380 36.14 -11.06 11.62
CA GLU A 380 37.39 -10.35 11.38
C GLU A 380 38.46 -10.73 12.41
N GLU A 381 38.10 -10.82 13.70
CA GLU A 381 38.98 -11.31 14.77
C GLU A 381 39.42 -12.77 14.54
N GLU A 382 38.50 -13.64 14.13
CA GLU A 382 38.81 -15.04 13.79
C GLU A 382 39.74 -15.15 12.58
N ILE A 383 39.50 -14.35 11.53
CA ILE A 383 40.38 -14.27 10.36
C ILE A 383 41.77 -13.77 10.76
N GLU A 384 41.86 -12.75 11.61
CA GLU A 384 43.14 -12.21 12.08
C GLU A 384 43.89 -13.22 12.96
N ALA A 385 43.19 -13.95 13.83
CA ALA A 385 43.78 -15.04 14.61
C ALA A 385 44.32 -16.16 13.71
N LEU A 386 43.58 -16.54 12.66
CA LEU A 386 44.04 -17.52 11.67
C LEU A 386 45.22 -17.01 10.83
N ARG A 387 45.30 -15.70 10.54
CA ARG A 387 46.46 -15.06 9.90
C ARG A 387 47.68 -15.05 10.83
N GLY A 388 47.49 -14.71 12.11
CA GLY A 388 48.52 -14.76 13.14
C GLY A 388 49.10 -16.18 13.32
N ASN A 389 48.25 -17.21 13.36
CA ASN A 389 48.70 -18.60 13.46
C ASN A 389 49.44 -19.11 12.21
N ARG A 390 49.14 -18.57 11.02
CA ARG A 390 49.92 -18.84 9.80
C ARG A 390 51.29 -18.16 9.84
N SER A 391 51.43 -17.05 10.55
CA SER A 391 52.73 -16.36 10.72
C SER A 391 53.63 -17.02 11.78
N SER A 392 53.07 -17.65 12.82
CA SER A 392 53.83 -18.39 13.85
C SER A 392 54.26 -19.79 13.43
N THR A 393 53.67 -20.36 12.36
CA THR A 393 54.05 -21.67 11.80
C THR A 393 55.00 -21.57 10.59
N SER A 394 55.43 -20.37 10.21
CA SER A 394 56.37 -20.14 9.11
C SER A 394 57.70 -19.58 9.61
N THR A 395 58.47 -20.39 10.35
CA THR A 395 59.92 -20.17 10.49
C THR A 395 60.63 -20.89 9.34
N ALA A 396 60.75 -20.21 8.19
CA ALA A 396 61.72 -20.54 7.15
C ALA A 396 62.00 -19.30 6.27
N ALA A 397 63.15 -18.66 6.57
CA ALA A 397 64.00 -17.75 5.79
C ALA A 397 63.42 -16.51 5.04
N PRO A 398 64.07 -15.33 5.16
CA PRO A 398 63.66 -14.10 4.48
C PRO A 398 64.30 -13.96 3.08
N ILE A 399 63.57 -13.37 2.13
CA ILE A 399 64.15 -12.78 0.92
C ILE A 399 63.61 -11.34 0.77
N PRO A 400 64.46 -10.35 0.45
CA PRO A 400 64.12 -8.92 0.46
C PRO A 400 63.49 -8.48 -0.87
N LEU A 401 62.98 -7.23 -0.90
CA LEU A 401 62.52 -6.38 -2.02
C LEU A 401 61.06 -5.95 -1.80
N GLU A 402 60.61 -4.71 -1.97
CA GLU A 402 61.24 -3.43 -2.22
C GLU A 402 60.13 -2.40 -1.94
N ARG A 403 60.54 -1.23 -1.48
CA ARG A 403 59.69 -0.13 -1.02
C ARG A 403 58.92 0.48 -2.20
N VAL A 404 57.59 0.43 -2.22
CA VAL A 404 56.76 1.42 -2.95
C VAL A 404 55.60 1.86 -2.06
N ASN A 405 55.79 3.02 -1.46
CA ASN A 405 54.76 3.83 -0.86
C ASN A 405 54.17 4.71 -1.98
N LYS A 406 52.86 4.66 -2.22
CA LYS A 406 52.07 5.71 -2.88
C LYS A 406 50.58 5.46 -2.64
N GLU A 407 50.05 6.26 -1.71
CA GLU A 407 48.76 6.94 -1.79
C GLU A 407 47.54 6.17 -2.31
N ASN A 408 46.54 5.97 -1.45
CA ASN A 408 45.23 6.52 -1.75
C ASN A 408 44.38 6.77 -0.51
N ASN A 409 44.40 8.05 -0.14
CA ASN A 409 43.30 8.85 0.39
C ASN A 409 41.91 8.24 0.12
N ASN A 410 41.15 7.93 1.18
CA ASN A 410 39.69 8.07 1.28
C ASN A 410 39.19 7.47 2.61
N ARG A 411 39.65 8.04 3.74
CA ARG A 411 39.11 7.72 5.06
C ARG A 411 38.72 9.02 5.79
N ALA A 412 37.74 9.70 5.25
CA ALA A 412 37.00 10.76 5.92
C ALA A 412 35.60 10.82 5.30
N ILE A 413 34.60 11.23 6.08
CA ILE A 413 33.16 11.21 5.78
C ILE A 413 32.65 9.77 5.90
N ILE A 414 32.10 9.31 7.03
CA ILE A 414 30.82 9.72 7.60
C ILE A 414 30.94 9.64 9.13
N SER A 415 31.19 10.78 9.76
CA SER A 415 30.79 11.02 11.15
C SER A 415 30.12 12.38 11.14
N ASN A 416 28.79 12.37 11.09
CA ASN A 416 27.97 13.47 11.53
C ASN A 416 26.71 12.86 12.13
N GLY A 417 26.55 13.10 13.43
CA GLY A 417 25.41 12.67 14.20
C GLY A 417 24.13 13.32 13.73
N ILE A 418 23.03 12.62 13.95
CA ILE A 418 21.70 13.21 14.02
C ILE A 418 21.35 13.20 15.51
N GLN A 419 21.52 14.37 16.13
CA GLN A 419 20.92 14.67 17.43
C GLN A 419 19.39 14.73 17.26
N LEU A 420 18.71 14.26 18.31
CA LEU A 420 17.27 14.42 18.56
C LEU A 420 16.85 15.89 18.63
#